data_AF-A0AAX3FI97-F1
#
_entry.id   AF-A0AAX3FI97-F1
#
_cell.length_a   1.000
_cell.length_b   1.000
_cell.length_c   1.000
_cell.angle_alpha   90.00
_cell.angle_beta   90.00
_cell.angle_gamma   90.00
#
_symmetry.space_group_name_H-M   'P 1'
#
loop_
_entity.id
_entity.type
_entity.pdbx_description
1 polymer ?
#
loop_
_entity_poly.entity_id
_entity_poly.type
_entity_poly.pdbx_seq_one_letter_code
_entity_poly.pdbx_strand_id
1 'polypeptide(L)' 'MWNLFQQPVERESFESWGKMCDDIAKVALLALPVILYSKESLEFRSLNILFLCIIAYACLTIGRIFRRAFKEK' A
#
# COMPACT_ATOMS: atom_id res chain seq x y z
N MET A 1 9.83 -8.01 14.77
CA MET A 1 8.42 -7.54 14.85
C MET A 1 7.87 -7.43 13.43
N TRP A 2 7.38 -8.54 12.87
CA TRP A 2 7.00 -8.65 11.45
C TRP A 2 5.50 -8.42 11.19
N ASN A 3 4.75 -7.95 12.18
CA ASN A 3 3.31 -7.84 12.07
C ASN A 3 2.88 -6.37 12.16
N LEU A 4 2.50 -5.77 11.03
CA LEU A 4 1.83 -4.46 11.01
C LEU A 4 0.50 -4.49 11.80
N PHE A 5 -0.11 -5.67 11.93
CA PHE A 5 -1.32 -5.92 12.70
C PHE A 5 -1.07 -6.28 14.17
N GLN A 6 0.19 -6.26 14.64
CA GLN A 6 0.42 -6.40 16.08
C GLN A 6 -0.13 -5.18 16.81
N GLN A 7 -1.07 -5.43 17.71
CA GLN A 7 -1.67 -4.44 18.58
C GLN A 7 -0.61 -3.77 19.46
N PRO A 8 -0.77 -2.46 19.76
CA PRO A 8 -1.88 -1.62 19.35
C PRO A 8 -1.67 -1.11 17.92
N VAL A 9 -2.72 -1.24 17.09
CA VAL A 9 -2.78 -0.53 15.82
C VAL A 9 -3.04 0.93 16.15
N GLU A 10 -1.98 1.72 16.24
CA GLU A 10 -2.06 3.16 16.53
C GLU A 10 -3.02 3.82 15.54
N ARG A 11 -3.94 4.66 16.02
CA ARG A 11 -4.93 5.36 15.18
C ARG A 11 -4.27 6.07 13.99
N GLU A 12 -3.08 6.62 14.21
CA GLU A 12 -2.27 7.25 13.16
C GLU A 12 -1.89 6.29 12.02
N SER A 13 -1.66 5.01 12.32
CA SER A 13 -1.40 3.99 11.29
C SER A 13 -2.65 3.77 10.44
N PHE A 14 -3.82 3.66 11.08
CA PHE A 14 -5.10 3.49 10.38
C PHE A 14 -5.44 4.69 9.48
N GLU A 15 -5.19 5.92 9.98
CA GLU A 15 -5.37 7.14 9.18
C GLU A 15 -4.40 7.20 8.00
N SER A 16 -3.16 6.72 8.19
CA SER A 16 -2.17 6.64 7.11
C SER A 16 -2.56 5.60 6.04
N TRP A 17 -3.14 4.46 6.45
CA TRP A 17 -3.75 3.49 5.52
C TRP A 17 -4.91 4.11 4.76
N GLY A 18 -5.77 4.88 5.42
CA GLY A 18 -6.89 5.59 4.78
C GLY A 18 -6.45 6.55 3.68
N LYS A 19 -5.46 7.41 3.97
CA LYS A 19 -4.89 8.34 2.97
C LYS A 19 -4.25 7.59 1.80
N MET A 20 -3.53 6.50 2.07
CA MET A 20 -2.93 5.68 1.02
C MET A 20 -4.01 5.04 0.14
N CYS A 21 -5.11 4.55 0.73
CA CYS A 21 -6.25 4.01 -0.02
C CYS A 21 -6.93 5.08 -0.89
N ASP A 22 -7.11 6.30 -0.39
CA ASP A 22 -7.67 7.41 -1.16
C ASP A 22 -6.80 7.76 -2.38
N ASP A 23 -5.47 7.81 -2.20
CA ASP A 23 -4.55 8.09 -3.30
C ASP A 23 -4.51 6.94 -4.32
N ILE A 24 -4.55 5.68 -3.86
CA ILE A 24 -4.68 4.51 -4.74
C ILE A 24 -6.00 4.57 -5.52
N ALA A 25 -7.11 4.92 -4.89
CA ALA A 25 -8.42 5.01 -5.54
C ALA A 25 -8.43 6.08 -6.64
N LYS A 26 -7.84 7.25 -6.38
CA LYS A 26 -7.69 8.32 -7.39
C LYS A 26 -6.86 7.85 -8.58
N VAL A 27 -5.71 7.21 -8.33
CA VAL A 27 -4.84 6.68 -9.40
C VAL A 27 -5.53 5.56 -10.17
N ALA A 28 -6.25 4.67 -9.48
CA ALA A 28 -7.01 3.58 -10.11
C ALA A 28 -8.11 4.11 -11.03
N LEU A 29 -8.86 5.13 -10.62
CA LEU A 29 -9.85 5.79 -11.45
C LEU A 29 -9.24 6.36 -12.74
N LEU A 30 -8.06 6.97 -12.66
CA LEU A 30 -7.34 7.48 -13.82
C LEU A 30 -6.79 6.36 -14.72
N ALA A 31 -6.41 5.22 -14.14
CA ALA A 31 -5.87 4.08 -14.87
C ALA A 31 -6.95 3.19 -15.52
N LEU A 32 -8.22 3.32 -15.12
CA LEU A 32 -9.33 2.50 -15.64
C LEU A 32 -9.39 2.44 -17.18
N PRO A 33 -9.27 3.56 -17.94
CA PRO A 33 -9.31 3.50 -19.40
C PRO A 33 -8.13 2.70 -19.97
N VAL A 34 -6.93 2.90 -19.43
CA VAL A 34 -5.70 2.20 -19.86
C VAL A 34 -5.83 0.70 -19.63
N ILE A 35 -6.42 0.32 -18.49
CA ILE A 35 -6.70 -1.08 -18.13
C ILE A 35 -7.83 -1.65 -19.00
N LEU A 36 -8.88 -0.90 -19.30
CA LEU A 36 -9.99 -1.41 -20.13
C LEU A 36 -9.58 -1.67 -21.59
N TYR A 37 -8.69 -0.84 -22.16
CA TYR A 37 -8.21 -0.99 -23.54
C TYR A 37 -6.88 -1.75 -23.67
N SER A 38 -6.32 -2.20 -22.56
CA SER A 38 -5.05 -2.93 -22.54
C SER A 38 -5.21 -4.34 -23.10
N LYS A 39 -4.27 -4.76 -23.96
CA LYS A 39 -4.19 -6.10 -24.56
C LYS A 39 -3.46 -7.13 -23.68
N GLU A 40 -3.11 -6.73 -22.45
CA GLU A 40 -2.31 -7.55 -21.54
C GLU A 40 -3.12 -8.75 -21.01
N SER A 41 -2.43 -9.87 -20.77
CA SER A 41 -3.05 -11.08 -20.25
C SER A 41 -3.49 -10.91 -18.79
N LEU A 42 -4.55 -11.63 -18.39
CA LEU A 42 -5.07 -11.62 -17.01
C LEU A 42 -4.03 -12.09 -15.97
N GLU A 43 -3.15 -12.99 -16.37
CA GLU A 43 -2.07 -13.50 -15.52
C GLU A 43 -1.05 -12.40 -15.17
N PHE A 44 -0.65 -11.60 -16.17
CA PHE A 44 0.27 -10.48 -15.98
C PHE A 44 -0.32 -9.44 -15.01
N ARG A 45 -1.62 -9.15 -15.10
CA ARG A 45 -2.29 -8.27 -14.14
C ARG A 45 -2.30 -8.81 -12.72
N SER A 46 -2.61 -10.08 -12.57
CA SER A 46 -2.73 -10.70 -11.25
C SER A 46 -1.38 -10.73 -10.53
N LEU A 47 -0.30 -11.00 -11.25
CA LEU A 47 1.07 -10.92 -10.71
C LEU A 47 1.46 -9.50 -10.32
N ASN A 48 1.15 -8.49 -11.15
CA ASN A 48 1.44 -7.09 -10.83
C ASN A 48 0.70 -6.64 -9.56
N ILE A 49 -0.56 -7.03 -9.38
CA ILE A 49 -1.33 -6.74 -8.17
C ILE A 49 -0.65 -7.38 -6.94
N LEU A 50 -0.22 -8.64 -7.05
CA LEU A 50 0.48 -9.33 -5.97
C LEU A 50 1.78 -8.61 -5.58
N PHE A 51 2.61 -8.21 -6.56
CA PHE A 51 3.83 -7.45 -6.30
C PHE A 51 3.54 -6.10 -5.66
N LEU A 52 2.52 -5.38 -6.13
CA LEU A 52 2.08 -4.12 -5.54
C LEU A 52 1.69 -4.27 -4.06
N CYS A 53 0.95 -5.32 -3.70
CA CYS A 53 0.59 -5.60 -2.30
C CYS A 53 1.83 -5.86 -1.43
N ILE A 54 2.81 -6.62 -1.94
CA ILE A 54 4.06 -6.91 -1.22
C ILE A 54 4.87 -5.63 -1.00
N ILE A 55 5.02 -4.80 -2.04
CA ILE A 55 5.77 -3.54 -1.96
C ILE A 55 5.07 -2.57 -1.00
N ALA A 56 3.75 -2.43 -1.08
CA ALA A 56 2.97 -1.59 -0.17
C ALA A 56 3.19 -2.00 1.30
N TYR A 57 3.16 -3.31 1.59
CA TYR A 57 3.44 -3.83 2.92
C TYR A 57 4.87 -3.50 3.40
N ALA A 58 5.86 -3.65 2.52
CA ALA A 58 7.24 -3.32 2.82
C ALA A 58 7.43 -1.82 3.11
N CYS A 59 6.85 -0.94 2.27
CA CYS A 59 6.89 0.51 2.46
C CYS A 59 6.28 0.96 3.79
N LEU A 60 5.13 0.38 4.16
CA LEU A 60 4.48 0.70 5.43
C LEU A 60 5.27 0.19 6.65
N THR A 61 5.91 -0.98 6.51
CA THR A 61 6.80 -1.51 7.56
C THR A 61 7.99 -0.57 7.78
N ILE A 62 8.62 -0.13 6.69
CA ILE A 62 9.73 0.82 6.71
C ILE A 62 9.29 2.16 7.31
N GLY A 63 8.14 2.70 6.88
CA GLY A 63 7.59 3.95 7.44
C GLY A 63 7.35 3.87 8.94
N ARG A 64 6.92 2.70 9.45
CA ARG A 64 6.77 2.47 10.89
C ARG A 64 8.11 2.43 11.63
N ILE A 65 9.14 1.84 11.04
CA ILE A 65 10.50 1.85 11.59
C ILE A 65 11.04 3.28 11.67
N PHE A 66 10.89 4.07 10.61
CA PHE A 66 11.31 5.48 10.59
C PHE A 66 10.57 6.31 11.66
N ARG A 67 9.24 6.16 11.81
CA ARG A 67 8.50 6.88 12.86
C ARG A 67 8.99 6.54 14.26
N ARG A 68 9.29 5.27 14.54
CA ARG A 68 9.83 4.85 15.85
C ARG A 68 11.22 5.43 16.09
N ALA A 69 12.12 5.33 15.11
CA ALA A 69 13.46 5.89 15.20
C ALA A 69 13.47 7.42 15.37
N PHE A 70 12.47 8.12 14.84
CA PHE A 70 12.34 9.57 15.00
C PHE A 70 11.70 9.98 16.33
N LYS A 71 10.87 9.12 16.94
CA LYS A 71 10.17 9.39 18.22
C LYS A 71 11.05 9.07 19.45
N GLU A 72 12.15 8.34 19.27
CA GLU A 72 13.18 8.07 20.29
C GLU A 72 14.31 9.13 20.35
N LYS A 73 14.24 10.18 19.52
CA LYS A 73 15.11 11.37 19.61
C LYS A 73 14.37 12.53 20.25
#